data_AF-V6KY77-F1
#
_entry.id   AF-V6KY77-F1
#
_cell.length_a   1.000
_cell.length_b   1.000
_cell.length_c   1.000
_cell.angle_alpha   90.00
_cell.angle_beta   90.00
_cell.angle_gamma   90.00
#
_symmetry.space_group_name_H-M   'P 1'
#
loop_
_entity.id
_entity.type
_entity.pdbx_description
1 polymer ?
#
loop_
_entity_poly.entity_id
_entity_poly.type
_entity_poly.pdbx_seq_one_letter_code
_entity_poly.pdbx_strand_id
1 'polypeptide(L)' 'GGVAGAGEVLFAPLRKALGDFATLSFVRGLTVVPAATGTDAGLVGAAAACREVLEPTV' A
#
# COMPACT_ATOMS: atom_id res chain seq x y z
N GLY A 1 -3.85 5.32 -3.25
CA GLY A 1 -5.16 5.88 -3.65
C GLY A 1 -5.31 7.31 -3.13
N GLY A 2 -6.31 8.06 -3.62
CA GLY A 2 -6.40 9.52 -3.39
C GLY A 2 -6.37 9.98 -1.92
N VAL A 3 -6.94 9.20 -1.00
CA VAL A 3 -6.92 9.51 0.44
C VAL A 3 -5.51 9.57 1.04
N ALA A 4 -4.53 8.88 0.45
CA ALA A 4 -3.14 8.93 0.89
C ALA A 4 -2.54 10.34 0.80
N GLY A 5 -3.12 11.22 -0.03
CA GLY A 5 -2.73 12.63 -0.11
C GLY A 5 -3.07 13.46 1.14
N ALA A 6 -3.87 12.92 2.06
CA ALA A 6 -4.21 13.61 3.31
C ALA A 6 -3.01 13.72 4.28
N GLY A 7 -1.93 12.97 4.05
CA GLY A 7 -0.72 13.05 4.87
C GLY A 7 -0.97 12.61 6.30
N GLU A 8 -0.37 13.29 7.28
CA GLU A 8 -0.38 12.86 8.67
C GLU A 8 -1.77 12.83 9.32
N VAL A 9 -2.74 13.58 8.81
CA VAL A 9 -4.13 13.48 9.30
C VAL A 9 -4.73 12.08 9.09
N LEU A 10 -4.24 11.35 8.09
CA LEU A 10 -4.58 9.94 7.85
C LEU A 10 -3.55 9.00 8.48
N PHE A 11 -2.25 9.27 8.27
CA PHE A 11 -1.21 8.30 8.64
C PHE A 11 -0.94 8.22 10.14
N ALA A 12 -1.05 9.32 10.90
CA ALA A 12 -0.89 9.29 12.35
C ALA A 12 -1.94 8.41 13.05
N PRO A 13 -3.27 8.58 12.84
CA PRO A 13 -4.25 7.70 13.46
C PRO A 13 -4.16 6.26 12.97
N LEU A 14 -3.78 6.04 11.70
CA LEU A 14 -3.60 4.69 11.16
C LEU A 14 -2.46 3.92 11.86
N ARG A 15 -1.30 4.56 12.07
CA ARG A 15 -0.17 3.94 12.79
C ARG A 15 -0.56 3.59 14.24
N LYS A 16 -1.31 4.47 14.91
CA LYS A 16 -1.83 4.19 16.26
C LYS A 16 -2.74 2.96 16.27
N ALA A 17 -3.74 2.92 15.37
CA ALA A 17 -4.68 1.81 15.29
C ALA A 17 -3.97 0.48 15.00
N LEU A 18 -2.95 0.47 14.13
CA LEU A 18 -2.14 -0.72 13.90
C LEU A 18 -1.40 -1.18 15.16
N GLY A 19 -0.89 -0.26 15.98
CA GLY A 19 -0.31 -0.59 17.28
C GLY A 19 -1.30 -1.24 18.24
N ASP A 20 -2.57 -0.79 18.21
CA ASP A 20 -3.62 -1.27 19.11
C ASP A 20 -4.20 -2.64 18.65
N PHE A 21 -4.31 -2.86 17.32
CA PHE A 21 -5.02 -4.02 16.76
C PHE A 21 -4.13 -5.11 16.16
N ALA A 22 -2.89 -4.82 15.75
CA ALA A 22 -1.98 -5.81 15.15
C ALA A 22 -1.27 -6.64 16.25
N THR A 23 -2.05 -7.36 17.05
CA THR A 23 -1.57 -8.03 18.29
C THR A 23 -0.84 -9.34 18.03
N LEU A 24 -1.03 -9.99 16.88
CA LEU A 24 -0.33 -11.22 16.50
C LEU A 24 1.13 -10.91 16.14
N SER A 25 2.07 -11.72 16.63
CA SER A 25 3.51 -11.44 16.53
C SER A 25 4.02 -11.18 15.12
N PHE A 26 3.43 -11.83 14.10
CA PHE A 26 3.85 -11.69 12.70
C PHE A 26 3.34 -10.41 12.01
N VAL A 27 2.40 -9.68 12.62
CA VAL A 27 1.92 -8.37 12.13
C VAL A 27 2.29 -7.23 13.08
N ARG A 28 3.11 -7.49 14.10
CA ARG A 28 3.66 -6.41 14.93
C ARG A 28 4.77 -5.69 14.17
N GLY A 29 4.91 -4.38 14.40
CA GLY A 29 6.00 -3.58 13.83
C GLY A 29 5.87 -3.26 12.34
N LEU A 30 4.64 -3.31 11.79
CA LEU A 30 4.40 -2.91 10.40
C LEU A 30 4.75 -1.43 10.18
N THR A 31 5.40 -1.15 9.07
CA THR A 31 5.71 0.22 8.64
C THR A 31 4.64 0.72 7.68
N VAL A 32 4.02 1.84 8.00
CA VAL A 32 3.02 2.48 7.14
C VAL A 32 3.71 3.50 6.23
N VAL A 33 3.57 3.31 4.92
CA VAL A 33 4.14 4.19 3.90
C VAL A 33 3.08 4.61 2.87
N PRO A 34 3.18 5.82 2.29
CA PRO A 34 2.40 6.17 1.11
C PRO A 34 2.85 5.33 -0.09
N ALA A 35 1.94 5.10 -1.04
CA ALA A 35 2.29 4.46 -2.30
C ALA A 35 3.26 5.34 -3.10
N ALA A 36 4.40 4.79 -3.52
CA ALA A 36 5.41 5.54 -4.28
C ALA A 36 4.87 6.08 -5.62
N THR A 37 3.94 5.36 -6.24
CA THR A 37 3.26 5.74 -7.49
C THR A 37 1.95 6.50 -7.23
N GLY A 38 1.69 6.92 -6.00
CA GLY A 38 0.55 7.78 -5.65
C GLY A 38 -0.83 7.20 -6.01
N THR A 39 -1.63 7.99 -6.72
CA THR A 39 -2.96 7.60 -7.21
C THR A 39 -2.90 6.56 -8.32
N ASP A 40 -1.78 6.48 -9.03
CA ASP A 40 -1.64 5.66 -10.23
C ASP A 40 -1.18 4.24 -9.92
N ALA A 41 -0.95 3.91 -8.65
CA ALA A 41 -0.59 2.55 -8.20
C ALA A 41 -1.49 1.45 -8.78
N GLY A 42 -2.80 1.71 -8.86
CA GLY A 42 -3.75 0.76 -9.46
C GLY A 42 -3.54 0.58 -10.97
N LEU A 43 -3.32 1.67 -11.70
CA LEU A 43 -3.10 1.65 -13.14
C LEU A 43 -1.76 0.97 -13.48
N VAL A 44 -0.69 1.32 -12.76
CA VAL A 44 0.63 0.72 -12.91
C VAL A 44 0.58 -0.79 -12.63
N GLY A 45 -0.13 -1.20 -11.58
CA GLY A 45 -0.33 -2.62 -11.26
C GLY A 45 -1.10 -3.36 -12.35
N ALA A 46 -2.17 -2.77 -12.89
CA ALA A 46 -2.94 -3.36 -13.98
C ALA A 46 -2.10 -3.54 -15.24
N ALA A 47 -1.30 -2.53 -15.61
CA ALA A 47 -0.38 -2.63 -16.75
C ALA A 47 0.67 -3.73 -16.56
N ALA A 48 1.22 -3.88 -15.34
CA ALA A 48 2.17 -4.94 -15.02
C ALA A 48 1.53 -6.35 -15.14
N ALA A 49 0.30 -6.52 -14.65
CA ALA A 49 -0.44 -7.77 -14.77
C ALA A 49 -0.76 -8.13 -16.23
N CYS A 50 -1.16 -7.14 -17.05
CA CYS A 50 -1.35 -7.37 -18.48
C CYS A 50 -0.05 -7.75 -19.19
N ARG A 51 1.08 -7.11 -18.83
CA ARG A 51 2.38 -7.45 -19.39
C ARG A 51 2.76 -8.91 -19.13
N GLU A 52 2.52 -9.43 -17.94
CA GLU A 52 2.80 -10.85 -17.61
C GLU A 52 2.00 -11.83 -18.49
N VAL A 53 0.79 -11.45 -18.91
CA VAL A 53 -0.05 -12.25 -19.82
C VAL A 53 0.37 -12.12 -21.28
N LEU A 54 0.83 -10.94 -21.70
CA LEU A 54 1.19 -10.62 -23.08
C LEU A 54 2.64 -11.00 -23.44
N GLU A 55 3.52 -11.00 -22.43
CA GLU A 55 4.90 -11.45 -22.51
C GLU A 55 5.07 -12.63 -21.55
N PRO A 56 4.40 -13.78 -21.80
CA PRO A 56 4.61 -14.95 -20.98
C PRO A 56 6.09 -15.30 -21.06
N THR A 57 6.74 -15.22 -19.91
CA THR A 57 8.18 -15.42 -19.71
C THR A 57 8.72 -16.56 -20.59
N VAL A 58 9.55 -16.21 -21.57
CA VAL A 58 10.50 -17.14 -22.21
C VAL A 58 11.71 -17.26 -21.31
#